data_AF-A0A398BVX5-F1
#
_entry.id   AF-A0A398BVX5-F1
#
_cell.length_a   1.000
_cell.length_b   1.000
_cell.length_c   1.000
_cell.angle_alpha   90.00
_cell.angle_beta   90.00
_cell.angle_gamma   90.00
#
_symmetry.space_group_name_H-M   'P 1'
#
loop_
_entity.id
_entity.type
_entity.pdbx_description
1 polymer ?
#
loop_
_entity_poly.entity_id
_entity_poly.type
_entity_poly.pdbx_seq_one_letter_code
_entity_poly.pdbx_strand_id
1 'polypeptide(L)'
;MRFSILLFAAAFCASSAVADTVAVKRDYSFRAPDWKARDDACVSAFQKAIFPQYEGLRRVQLTRMGAFLDTSTAVVGTWPDVRFRSRYGDATGVLTCVLDRRGRKATDVGVAFSGAGLAGFMQHPLAAMTEASERLNQSYGTSVLP
;
A
#
# COMPACT_ATOMS: atom_id res chain seq x y z
N MET A 1 35.75 53.71 5.30
CA MET A 1 34.51 52.93 5.49
C MET A 1 33.91 52.62 4.12
N ARG A 2 34.06 51.38 3.64
CA ARG A 2 33.29 50.84 2.51
C ARG A 2 33.04 49.36 2.81
N PHE A 3 31.80 49.06 3.20
CA PHE A 3 31.33 47.73 3.55
C PHE A 3 31.28 46.86 2.29
N SER A 4 32.09 45.79 2.26
CA SER A 4 31.95 44.73 1.27
C SER A 4 30.98 43.70 1.84
N ILE A 5 29.74 43.74 1.37
CA ILE A 5 28.71 42.74 1.72
C ILE A 5 28.97 41.51 0.84
N LEU A 6 29.63 40.51 1.40
CA LEU A 6 29.72 39.17 0.82
C LEU A 6 28.33 38.53 0.91
N LEU A 7 27.63 38.47 -0.23
CA LEU A 7 26.42 37.67 -0.37
C LEU A 7 26.75 36.19 -0.19
N PHE A 8 26.36 35.63 0.94
CA PHE A 8 26.27 34.19 1.14
C PHE A 8 25.15 33.65 0.23
N ALA A 9 25.53 33.05 -0.90
CA ALA A 9 24.64 32.20 -1.65
C ALA A 9 24.39 30.94 -0.82
N ALA A 10 23.24 30.90 -0.12
CA ALA A 10 22.75 29.69 0.50
C ALA A 10 22.44 28.67 -0.61
N ALA A 11 23.37 27.75 -0.84
CA ALA A 11 23.12 26.55 -1.62
C ALA A 11 22.05 25.76 -0.87
N PHE A 12 20.79 25.94 -1.28
CA PHE A 12 19.71 25.03 -0.97
C PHE A 12 20.10 23.69 -1.60
N CYS A 13 20.78 22.85 -0.83
CA CYS A 13 20.87 21.42 -1.12
C CYS A 13 19.44 20.90 -1.03
N ALA A 14 18.70 21.01 -2.13
CA ALA A 14 17.54 20.19 -2.39
C ALA A 14 18.08 18.76 -2.45
N SER A 15 18.18 18.13 -1.28
CA SER A 15 18.22 16.69 -1.18
C SER A 15 16.91 16.23 -1.82
N SER A 16 16.98 15.94 -3.11
CA SER A 16 16.02 15.09 -3.79
C SER A 16 16.09 13.76 -3.07
N ALA A 17 15.34 13.65 -1.97
CA ALA A 17 14.85 12.38 -1.51
C ALA A 17 14.04 11.84 -2.69
N VAL A 18 14.71 11.09 -3.55
CA VAL A 18 14.05 10.21 -4.50
C VAL A 18 13.22 9.32 -3.60
N ALA A 19 11.93 9.62 -3.48
CA ALA A 19 11.01 8.78 -2.76
C ALA A 19 11.14 7.42 -3.42
N ASP A 20 11.74 6.46 -2.72
CA ASP A 20 11.83 5.08 -3.17
C ASP A 20 10.41 4.66 -3.53
N THR A 21 10.11 4.63 -4.83
CA THR A 21 8.76 4.39 -5.28
C THR A 21 8.50 2.92 -5.02
N VAL A 22 7.63 2.63 -4.05
CA VAL A 22 7.30 1.25 -3.66
C VAL A 22 6.87 0.48 -4.91
N ALA A 23 7.64 -0.53 -5.27
CA ALA A 23 7.37 -1.31 -6.47
C ALA A 23 6.18 -2.25 -6.25
N VAL A 24 5.20 -2.22 -7.16
CA VAL A 24 4.09 -3.18 -7.18
C VAL A 24 4.24 -4.13 -8.35
N LYS A 25 4.46 -5.42 -8.05
CA LYS A 25 4.57 -6.49 -9.03
C LYS A 25 3.28 -7.32 -9.06
N ARG A 26 2.84 -7.71 -10.25
CA ARG A 26 1.71 -8.62 -10.49
C ARG A 26 2.24 -9.87 -11.19
N ASP A 27 1.94 -11.05 -10.67
CA ASP A 27 2.39 -12.33 -11.24
C ASP A 27 1.25 -13.14 -11.90
N TYR A 28 0.13 -12.48 -12.20
CA TYR A 28 -1.05 -13.09 -12.83
C TYR A 28 -1.40 -12.39 -14.14
N SER A 29 -2.19 -13.10 -14.96
CA SER A 29 -2.77 -12.59 -16.20
C SER A 29 -4.29 -12.41 -16.05
N PHE A 30 -4.85 -11.50 -16.86
CA PHE A 30 -6.27 -11.24 -16.88
C PHE A 30 -6.98 -12.20 -17.82
N ARG A 31 -8.11 -12.77 -17.36
CA ARG A 31 -8.94 -13.67 -18.17
C ARG A 31 -10.07 -12.96 -18.91
N ALA A 32 -10.47 -11.77 -18.45
CA ALA A 32 -11.56 -11.00 -19.03
C ALA A 32 -11.12 -9.55 -19.35
N PRO A 33 -11.74 -8.89 -20.36
CA PRO A 33 -11.27 -7.59 -20.86
C PRO A 33 -11.37 -6.46 -19.84
N ASP A 34 -12.40 -6.48 -19.00
CA ASP A 34 -12.70 -5.43 -18.02
C ASP A 34 -11.94 -5.62 -16.70
N TRP A 35 -11.40 -6.82 -16.44
CA TRP A 35 -10.67 -7.13 -15.22
C TRP A 35 -9.40 -6.31 -15.06
N LYS A 36 -8.72 -5.98 -16.16
CA LYS A 36 -7.53 -5.13 -16.10
C LYS A 36 -7.85 -3.75 -15.54
N ALA A 37 -8.93 -3.12 -16.00
CA ALA A 37 -9.32 -1.80 -15.54
C ALA A 37 -9.75 -1.81 -14.06
N ARG A 38 -10.50 -2.85 -13.65
CA ARG A 38 -10.90 -3.06 -12.25
C ARG A 38 -9.68 -3.27 -11.35
N ASP A 39 -8.72 -4.07 -11.78
CA ASP A 39 -7.45 -4.31 -11.07
C ASP A 39 -6.64 -3.02 -10.91
N ASP A 40 -6.44 -2.27 -11.99
CA ASP A 40 -5.68 -1.02 -11.93
C ASP A 40 -6.35 0.02 -11.01
N ALA A 41 -7.69 0.08 -10.99
CA ALA A 41 -8.42 0.96 -10.07
C ALA A 41 -8.20 0.54 -8.60
N CYS A 42 -8.28 -0.75 -8.31
CA CYS A 42 -8.06 -1.29 -6.96
C CYS A 42 -6.63 -1.13 -6.48
N VAL A 43 -5.65 -1.47 -7.33
CA VAL A 43 -4.23 -1.33 -6.99
C VAL A 43 -3.86 0.14 -6.81
N SER A 44 -4.38 1.05 -7.63
CA SER A 44 -4.15 2.49 -7.44
C SER A 44 -4.73 3.02 -6.12
N ALA A 45 -5.96 2.61 -5.79
CA ALA A 45 -6.61 2.98 -4.53
C ALA A 45 -5.84 2.45 -3.31
N PHE A 46 -5.46 1.17 -3.36
CA PHE A 46 -4.64 0.52 -2.36
C PHE A 46 -3.29 1.22 -2.13
N GLN A 47 -2.55 1.54 -3.21
CA GLN A 47 -1.28 2.27 -3.12
C GLN A 47 -1.47 3.62 -2.43
N LYS A 48 -2.50 4.38 -2.83
CA LYS A 48 -2.78 5.71 -2.26
C LYS A 48 -3.14 5.66 -0.78
N ALA A 49 -3.86 4.61 -0.37
CA ALA A 49 -4.42 4.57 0.98
C ALA A 49 -3.48 3.88 1.99
N ILE A 50 -2.81 2.80 1.59
CA ILE A 50 -2.00 1.97 2.49
C ILE A 50 -0.54 2.41 2.55
N PHE A 51 0.08 2.77 1.43
CA PHE A 51 1.54 2.99 1.39
C PHE A 51 1.99 4.16 2.27
N PRO A 52 1.27 5.30 2.33
CA PRO A 52 1.64 6.40 3.22
C PRO A 52 1.59 6.04 4.71
N GLN A 53 0.84 5.00 5.08
CA GLN A 53 0.70 4.55 6.46
C GLN A 53 1.68 3.44 6.83
N TYR A 54 2.47 2.94 5.87
CA TYR A 54 3.39 1.83 6.02
C TYR A 54 4.83 2.30 5.80
N GLU A 55 5.49 2.66 6.90
CA GLU A 55 6.88 3.07 6.90
C GLU A 55 7.82 1.93 6.48
N GLY A 56 8.79 2.26 5.63
CA GLY A 56 9.84 1.33 5.21
C GLY A 56 9.35 0.19 4.31
N LEU A 57 8.13 0.28 3.77
CA LEU A 57 7.65 -0.59 2.70
C LEU A 57 8.51 -0.38 1.45
N ARG A 58 8.97 -1.47 0.83
CA ARG A 58 9.84 -1.43 -0.35
C ARG A 58 9.19 -2.04 -1.58
N ARG A 59 8.45 -3.12 -1.40
CA ARG A 59 7.82 -3.87 -2.49
C ARG A 59 6.53 -4.52 -2.04
N VAL A 60 5.56 -4.52 -2.94
CA VAL A 60 4.34 -5.35 -2.86
C VAL A 60 4.30 -6.27 -4.06
N GLN A 61 3.99 -7.54 -3.83
CA GLN A 61 3.84 -8.55 -4.87
C GLN A 61 2.46 -9.18 -4.76
N LEU A 62 1.65 -8.98 -5.80
CA LEU A 62 0.32 -9.58 -5.95
C LEU A 62 0.51 -10.87 -6.76
N THR A 63 0.53 -12.02 -6.09
CA THR A 63 0.88 -13.30 -6.72
C THR A 63 -0.26 -13.86 -7.56
N ARG A 64 -1.50 -13.68 -7.10
CA ARG A 64 -2.69 -14.08 -7.87
C ARG A 64 -3.83 -13.13 -7.58
N MET A 65 -4.77 -13.09 -8.52
CA MET A 65 -6.04 -12.40 -8.35
C MET A 65 -7.15 -13.44 -8.27
N GLY A 66 -8.09 -13.25 -7.35
CA GLY A 66 -9.36 -13.98 -7.34
C GLY A 66 -10.25 -13.55 -8.51
N ALA A 67 -11.49 -14.02 -8.51
CA ALA A 67 -12.50 -13.48 -9.42
C ALA A 67 -13.02 -12.13 -8.89
N PHE A 68 -13.48 -11.27 -9.79
CA PHE A 68 -14.38 -10.19 -9.40
C PHE A 68 -15.78 -10.76 -9.17
N LEU A 69 -16.35 -10.48 -8.00
CA LEU A 69 -17.72 -10.82 -7.66
C LEU A 69 -18.60 -9.60 -7.90
N ASP A 70 -19.46 -9.68 -8.91
CA ASP A 70 -20.47 -8.66 -9.18
C ASP A 70 -21.68 -8.88 -8.25
N THR A 71 -22.03 -7.85 -7.49
CA THR A 71 -23.23 -7.84 -6.62
C THR A 71 -24.26 -6.84 -7.15
N SER A 72 -25.43 -6.76 -6.52
CA SER A 72 -26.46 -5.79 -6.90
C SER A 72 -26.04 -4.32 -6.69
N THR A 73 -25.05 -4.07 -5.82
CA THR A 73 -24.67 -2.72 -5.37
C THR A 73 -23.21 -2.36 -5.65
N ALA A 74 -22.32 -3.34 -5.79
CA ALA A 74 -20.88 -3.15 -5.91
C ALA A 74 -20.19 -4.30 -6.65
N VAL A 75 -18.92 -4.10 -7.02
CA VAL A 75 -18.05 -5.15 -7.52
C VAL A 75 -16.93 -5.38 -6.52
N VAL A 76 -16.71 -6.62 -6.09
CA VAL A 76 -15.70 -6.95 -5.08
C VAL A 76 -14.56 -7.76 -5.72
N GLY A 77 -13.32 -7.32 -5.50
CA GLY A 77 -12.12 -8.04 -5.89
C GLY A 77 -11.31 -8.48 -4.68
N THR A 78 -10.66 -9.64 -4.78
CA THR A 78 -9.77 -10.17 -3.73
C THR A 78 -8.47 -10.66 -4.34
N TRP A 79 -7.35 -10.29 -3.75
CA TRP A 79 -6.01 -10.78 -4.08
C TRP A 79 -5.48 -11.49 -2.83
N PRO A 80 -5.52 -12.83 -2.81
CA PRO A 80 -4.86 -13.59 -1.75
C PRO A 80 -3.35 -13.62 -1.97
N ASP A 81 -2.62 -13.99 -0.92
CA ASP A 81 -1.17 -14.21 -0.95
C ASP A 81 -0.35 -12.98 -1.38
N VAL A 82 -0.81 -11.78 -0.99
CA VAL A 82 -0.09 -10.53 -1.23
C VAL A 82 1.15 -10.49 -0.34
N ARG A 83 2.33 -10.36 -0.95
CA ARG A 83 3.59 -10.30 -0.20
C ARG A 83 4.07 -8.87 -0.06
N PHE A 84 4.41 -8.50 1.16
CA PHE A 84 4.93 -7.20 1.54
C PHE A 84 6.37 -7.38 1.98
N ARG A 85 7.28 -6.64 1.37
CA ARG A 85 8.67 -6.56 1.81
C ARG A 85 8.95 -5.19 2.39
N SER A 86 9.38 -5.16 3.64
CA SER A 86 9.67 -3.92 4.36
C SER A 86 11.02 -4.01 5.06
N ARG A 87 11.50 -2.87 5.59
CA ARG A 87 12.68 -2.86 6.48
C ARG A 87 12.48 -3.63 7.79
N TYR A 88 11.24 -3.90 8.16
CA TYR A 88 10.87 -4.60 9.39
C TYR A 88 10.68 -6.11 9.21
N GLY A 89 10.92 -6.61 7.99
CA GLY A 89 10.70 -7.99 7.60
C GLY A 89 9.54 -8.14 6.61
N ASP A 90 9.32 -9.40 6.23
CA ASP A 90 8.29 -9.76 5.27
C ASP A 90 6.95 -10.02 5.96
N ALA A 91 5.86 -9.69 5.27
CA ALA A 91 4.50 -10.03 5.67
C ALA A 91 3.71 -10.57 4.47
N THR A 92 2.74 -11.43 4.73
CA THR A 92 1.80 -11.94 3.73
C THR A 92 0.38 -11.53 4.09
N GLY A 93 -0.47 -11.31 3.11
CA GLY A 93 -1.80 -10.79 3.34
C GLY A 93 -2.82 -11.09 2.26
N VAL A 94 -4.02 -10.56 2.49
CA VAL A 94 -5.14 -10.57 1.55
C VAL A 94 -5.55 -9.13 1.32
N LEU A 95 -5.47 -8.67 0.06
CA LEU A 95 -6.06 -7.40 -0.36
C LEU A 95 -7.50 -7.65 -0.80
N THR A 96 -8.41 -6.82 -0.34
CA THR A 96 -9.80 -6.75 -0.78
C THR A 96 -10.06 -5.34 -1.30
N CYS A 97 -10.84 -5.23 -2.37
CA CYS A 97 -11.22 -3.95 -2.94
C CYS A 97 -12.70 -4.01 -3.29
N VAL A 98 -13.43 -2.96 -2.92
CA VAL A 98 -14.79 -2.73 -3.34
C VAL A 98 -14.78 -1.60 -4.37
N LEU A 99 -15.36 -1.88 -5.53
CA LEU A 99 -15.59 -0.91 -6.59
C LEU A 99 -17.07 -0.56 -6.63
N ASP A 100 -17.38 0.61 -7.21
CA ASP A 100 -18.75 0.98 -7.53
C ASP A 100 -19.46 -0.09 -8.38
N ARG A 101 -20.80 0.00 -8.50
CA ARG A 101 -21.60 -0.95 -9.29
C ARG A 101 -21.14 -1.10 -10.74
N ARG A 102 -20.41 -0.12 -11.29
CA ARG A 102 -19.91 -0.16 -12.67
C ARG A 102 -18.50 -0.75 -12.77
N GLY A 103 -17.86 -1.08 -11.64
CA GLY A 103 -16.49 -1.58 -11.58
C GLY A 103 -15.44 -0.54 -11.98
N ARG A 104 -15.74 0.76 -11.89
CA ARG A 104 -14.88 1.82 -12.44
C ARG A 104 -14.08 2.58 -11.40
N LYS A 105 -14.56 2.64 -10.16
CA LYS A 105 -13.95 3.42 -9.09
C LYS A 105 -13.94 2.62 -7.80
N ALA A 106 -12.79 2.55 -7.13
CA ALA A 106 -12.69 1.97 -5.80
C ALA A 106 -13.42 2.86 -4.79
N THR A 107 -14.28 2.24 -3.99
CA THR A 107 -15.05 2.85 -2.90
C THR A 107 -14.52 2.44 -1.54
N ASP A 108 -13.95 1.24 -1.42
CA ASP A 108 -13.28 0.74 -0.22
C ASP A 108 -12.07 -0.13 -0.63
N VAL A 109 -10.98 -0.09 0.14
CA VAL A 109 -9.87 -1.03 0.04
C VAL A 109 -9.48 -1.55 1.42
N GLY A 110 -9.53 -2.86 1.59
CA GLY A 110 -9.15 -3.56 2.79
C GLY A 110 -7.91 -4.41 2.60
N VAL A 111 -7.08 -4.56 3.62
CA VAL A 111 -5.99 -5.51 3.60
C VAL A 111 -5.79 -6.12 4.96
N ALA A 112 -5.75 -7.46 4.98
CA ALA A 112 -5.33 -8.25 6.11
C ALA A 112 -3.90 -8.73 5.91
N PHE A 113 -3.09 -8.74 6.95
CA PHE A 113 -1.67 -9.07 6.94
C PHE A 113 -1.33 -10.00 8.10
N SER A 114 -0.26 -10.76 7.93
CA SER A 114 0.39 -11.52 8.99
C SER A 114 1.90 -11.57 8.73
N GLY A 115 2.69 -11.48 9.78
CA GLY A 115 4.15 -11.59 9.74
C GLY A 115 4.90 -10.35 10.22
N ALA A 116 6.22 -10.37 10.08
CA ALA A 116 7.12 -9.40 10.71
C ALA A 116 6.97 -7.97 10.17
N GLY A 117 6.55 -7.82 8.91
CA GLY A 117 6.35 -6.50 8.29
C GLY A 117 5.30 -5.61 8.98
N LEU A 118 4.45 -6.15 9.86
CA LEU A 118 3.44 -5.39 10.61
C LEU A 118 4.00 -4.19 11.38
N ALA A 119 5.27 -4.26 11.81
CA ALA A 119 5.87 -3.19 12.58
C ALA A 119 6.01 -1.85 11.82
N GLY A 120 5.88 -1.85 10.48
CA GLY A 120 5.94 -0.62 9.70
C GLY A 120 4.64 0.19 9.64
N PHE A 121 3.51 -0.31 10.14
CA PHE A 121 2.29 0.50 10.19
C PHE A 121 2.40 1.57 11.26
N MET A 122 2.24 2.85 10.90
CA MET A 122 2.55 4.00 11.78
C MET A 122 1.36 4.57 12.53
N GLN A 123 0.15 4.46 11.98
CA GLN A 123 -1.06 5.12 12.50
C GLN A 123 -2.12 4.11 12.96
N HIS A 124 -1.74 2.84 13.08
CA HIS A 124 -2.67 1.77 13.42
C HIS A 124 -2.65 1.46 14.93
N PRO A 125 -3.78 1.15 15.62
CA PRO A 125 -3.81 0.70 17.02
C PRO A 125 -2.74 -0.32 17.45
N LEU A 126 -2.31 -1.21 16.54
CA LEU A 126 -1.22 -2.17 16.83
C LEU A 126 0.20 -1.58 16.66
N ALA A 127 0.33 -0.43 16.01
CA ALA A 127 1.54 0.42 16.04
C ALA A 127 1.80 1.01 17.44
N ALA A 128 0.77 1.03 18.31
CA ALA A 128 0.90 1.42 19.71
C ALA A 128 1.39 0.27 20.61
N MET A 129 1.48 -0.97 20.12
CA MET A 129 2.08 -2.07 20.87
C MET A 129 3.58 -1.83 21.01
N THR A 130 4.04 -1.57 22.23
CA THR A 130 5.38 -1.06 22.52
C THR A 130 6.51 -2.03 22.19
N GLU A 131 6.25 -3.33 22.15
CA GLU A 131 7.27 -4.33 21.86
C GLU A 131 7.17 -4.86 20.42
N ALA A 132 8.24 -4.67 19.64
CA ALA A 132 8.33 -5.18 18.28
C ALA A 132 8.24 -6.71 18.20
N SER A 133 8.69 -7.41 19.24
CA SER A 133 8.57 -8.87 19.43
C SER A 133 7.12 -9.34 19.49
N GLU A 134 6.23 -8.58 20.12
CA GLU A 134 4.80 -8.92 20.24
C GLU A 134 4.02 -8.74 18.94
N ARG A 135 4.52 -7.90 18.03
CA ARG A 135 3.94 -7.68 16.69
C ARG A 135 4.24 -8.84 15.72
N LEU A 136 5.28 -9.63 15.99
CA LEU A 136 5.69 -10.73 15.13
C LEU A 136 4.62 -11.84 15.14
N ASN A 137 4.25 -12.34 13.96
CA ASN A 137 3.31 -13.46 13.76
C ASN A 137 1.85 -13.20 14.14
N GLN A 138 1.45 -11.98 14.52
CA GLN A 138 0.04 -11.65 14.66
C GLN A 138 -0.60 -11.43 13.29
N SER A 139 -1.92 -11.66 13.20
CA SER A 139 -2.70 -11.30 12.01
C SER A 139 -3.49 -10.03 12.29
N TYR A 140 -3.57 -9.13 11.33
CA TYR A 140 -4.23 -7.84 11.46
C TYR A 140 -4.92 -7.44 10.16
N GLY A 141 -6.06 -6.74 10.20
CA GLY A 141 -6.74 -6.24 9.00
C GLY A 141 -7.21 -4.79 9.13
N THR A 142 -6.92 -3.99 8.11
CA THR A 142 -7.34 -2.58 7.99
C THR A 142 -8.19 -2.41 6.75
N SER A 143 -9.14 -1.47 6.80
CA SER A 143 -9.77 -0.91 5.60
C SER A 143 -9.55 0.59 5.52
N VAL A 144 -9.55 1.11 4.31
CA VAL A 144 -9.28 2.52 4.00
C VAL A 144 -9.96 2.86 2.69
N LEU A 145 -10.46 4.09 2.56
CA LEU A 145 -11.64 4.47 1.77
C LEU A 145 -12.94 4.11 2.52
N PRO A 146 -13.97 4.99 2.45
CA PRO A 146 -15.01 5.10 3.48
C PRO A 146 -15.86 3.85 3.69
#